data_AF-A0A161ZMC1-F1
#
_entry.id   AF-A0A161ZMC1-F1
#
_cell.length_a   1.000
_cell.length_b   1.000
_cell.length_c   1.000
_cell.angle_alpha   90.00
_cell.angle_beta   90.00
_cell.angle_gamma   90.00
#
_symmetry.space_group_name_H-M   'P 1'
#
loop_
_entity.id
_entity.type
_entity.pdbx_description
1 polymer ?
#
loop_
_entity_poly.entity_id
_entity_poly.type
_entity_poly.pdbx_seq_one_letter_code
_entity_poly.pdbx_strand_id
1 'polypeptide(L)'
;MADLEDQLVHARPIARNHGLRLWFHIDASGNSELIEIDKLTMMRRCDLAACDVRLLDPLFVYPSRILQRKNAIVLNMEQIRCIITADEVFLLNPLKSDVVQCVEELRRRLTTAGAGDFLQPEGAELRKRRGRLFSNIFDNSTDLPFEFKAFEVALEAVCTLLDSQVRKTTRYQFLLFS
;
A
#
# COMPACT_ATOMS: atom_id res chain seq x y z
N MET A 1 4.26 -16.75 6.19
CA MET A 1 3.26 -16.56 7.28
C MET A 1 3.90 -16.26 8.62
N ALA A 2 4.93 -16.97 9.08
CA ALA A 2 5.59 -16.68 10.37
C ALA A 2 6.38 -15.35 10.39
N ASP A 3 7.01 -14.97 9.28
CA ASP A 3 7.95 -13.85 9.24
C ASP A 3 7.32 -12.45 9.49
N LEU A 4 6.10 -12.21 8.97
CA LEU A 4 5.45 -10.91 9.10
C LEU A 4 4.76 -10.73 10.46
N GLU A 5 4.24 -11.82 11.05
CA GLU A 5 3.66 -11.79 12.38
C GLU A 5 4.75 -11.69 13.47
N ASP A 6 5.91 -12.32 13.28
CA ASP A 6 7.06 -12.15 14.19
C ASP A 6 7.63 -10.72 14.16
N GLN A 7 7.64 -10.06 12.99
CA GLN A 7 7.99 -8.65 12.84
C GLN A 7 6.94 -7.71 13.48
N LEU A 8 5.65 -8.05 13.40
CA LEU A 8 4.56 -7.32 14.08
C LEU A 8 4.58 -7.52 15.61
N VAL A 9 5.02 -8.67 16.11
CA VAL A 9 5.17 -8.95 17.55
C VAL A 9 6.41 -8.24 18.14
N HIS A 10 7.49 -8.10 17.37
CA HIS A 10 8.67 -7.30 17.76
C HIS A 10 8.47 -5.79 17.60
N ALA A 11 7.46 -5.36 16.82
CA ALA A 11 7.00 -3.99 16.77
C ALA A 11 6.25 -3.60 18.06
N ARG A 12 6.94 -3.67 19.20
CA ARG A 12 6.47 -2.97 20.40
C ARG A 12 6.35 -1.50 20.04
N PRO A 13 5.18 -0.86 20.21
CA PRO A 13 5.10 0.58 20.08
C PRO A 13 5.93 1.12 21.25
N ILE A 14 7.17 1.52 20.97
CA ILE A 14 8.01 2.26 21.91
C ILE A 14 7.35 3.63 22.03
N ALA A 15 6.35 3.71 22.89
CA ALA A 15 5.80 4.96 23.32
C ALA A 15 6.97 5.78 23.90
N ARG A 16 7.30 6.91 23.24
CA ARG A 16 7.84 8.18 23.79
C ARG A 16 8.87 8.86 22.87
N ASN A 17 8.53 9.13 21.62
CA ASN A 17 9.10 10.29 20.94
C ASN A 17 8.07 10.90 20.00
N HIS A 18 7.67 12.14 20.26
CA HIS A 18 6.59 12.86 19.56
C HIS A 18 6.87 13.18 18.07
N GLY A 19 7.85 12.53 17.44
CA GLY A 19 8.23 12.70 16.04
C GLY A 19 8.42 11.41 15.23
N LEU A 20 8.68 10.27 15.89
CA LEU A 20 8.95 9.00 15.21
C LEU A 20 7.64 8.29 14.82
N ARG A 21 7.56 7.82 13.58
CA ARG A 21 6.43 7.05 13.07
C ARG A 21 6.92 5.72 12.52
N LEU A 22 6.13 4.67 12.72
CA LEU A 22 6.38 3.36 12.15
C LEU A 22 5.86 3.31 10.71
N TRP A 23 6.71 2.82 9.82
CA TRP A 23 6.46 2.63 8.41
C TRP A 23 6.78 1.19 8.02
N PHE A 24 5.94 0.58 7.19
CA PHE A 24 6.34 -0.59 6.42
C PHE A 24 7.11 -0.13 5.21
N HIS A 25 8.33 -0.62 5.04
CA HIS A 25 9.15 -0.41 3.87
C HIS A 25 9.16 -1.67 3.01
N ILE A 26 9.02 -1.48 1.70
CA ILE A 26 9.09 -2.53 0.71
C ILE A 26 10.06 -2.08 -0.37
N ASP A 27 11.11 -2.87 -0.58
CA ASP A 27 12.10 -2.64 -1.63
C ASP A 27 11.65 -3.25 -2.97
N ALA A 28 12.26 -2.82 -4.08
CA ALA A 28 12.09 -3.40 -5.41
C ALA A 28 12.34 -4.91 -5.46
N SER A 29 13.22 -5.39 -4.58
CA SER A 29 13.51 -6.82 -4.40
C SER A 29 12.33 -7.62 -3.81
N GLY A 30 11.28 -6.95 -3.33
CA GLY A 30 10.15 -7.55 -2.60
C GLY A 30 10.46 -7.88 -1.14
N ASN A 31 11.56 -7.34 -0.59
CA ASN A 31 11.84 -7.41 0.84
C ASN A 31 10.94 -6.41 1.56
N SER A 32 10.24 -6.87 2.60
CA SER A 32 9.41 -6.04 3.45
C SER A 32 10.02 -5.96 4.84
N GLU A 33 10.32 -4.76 5.31
CA GLU A 33 10.83 -4.51 6.66
C GLU A 33 10.02 -3.43 7.37
N LEU A 34 10.00 -3.47 8.70
CA LEU A 34 9.39 -2.43 9.51
C LEU A 34 10.46 -1.45 10.01
N ILE A 35 10.28 -0.18 9.68
CA ILE A 35 11.24 0.87 10.03
C ILE A 35 10.58 2.01 10.78
N GLU A 36 11.33 2.59 11.72
CA GLU A 36 10.93 3.76 12.47
C GLU A 36 11.65 5.00 11.93
N ILE A 37 10.90 5.92 11.34
CA ILE A 37 11.44 7.11 10.68
C ILE A 37 10.76 8.37 11.20
N ASP A 38 11.56 9.38 11.55
CA ASP A 38 11.09 10.74 11.86
C ASP A 38 10.66 11.49 10.60
N LYS A 39 9.71 12.41 10.77
CA LYS A 39 9.24 13.30 9.70
C LYS A 39 10.38 13.99 8.94
N LEU A 40 11.40 14.55 9.61
CA LEU A 40 12.50 15.22 8.91
C LEU A 40 13.36 14.25 8.11
N THR A 41 13.53 13.02 8.59
CA THR A 41 14.29 11.99 7.88
C THR A 41 13.51 11.50 6.66
N MET A 42 12.20 11.32 6.78
CA MET A 42 11.33 10.98 5.64
C MET A 42 11.31 12.09 4.58
N MET A 43 11.26 13.35 5.00
CA MET A 43 11.33 14.50 4.09
C MET A 43 12.63 14.51 3.28
N ARG A 44 13.77 14.27 3.93
CA ARG A 44 15.08 14.25 3.26
C ARG A 44 15.26 13.03 2.36
N ARG A 45 14.80 11.87 2.80
CA ARG A 45 14.95 10.60 2.05
C ARG A 45 14.11 10.59 0.77
N CYS A 46 12.86 11.04 0.85
CA CYS A 46 11.92 11.00 -0.27
C CYS A 46 11.84 12.33 -1.06
N ASP A 47 12.70 13.31 -0.74
CA ASP A 47 12.67 14.67 -1.31
C ASP A 47 11.28 15.31 -1.26
N LEU A 48 10.62 15.21 -0.11
CA LEU A 48 9.26 15.68 0.12
C LEU A 48 9.25 17.01 0.87
N ALA A 49 8.35 17.89 0.45
CA ALA A 49 8.12 19.14 1.18
C ALA A 49 7.49 18.84 2.55
N ALA A 50 7.70 19.73 3.52
CA ALA A 50 7.12 19.59 4.86
C ALA A 50 5.59 19.46 4.82
N CYS A 51 4.94 20.10 3.83
CA CYS A 51 3.50 20.02 3.60
C CYS A 51 3.04 18.63 3.11
N ASP A 52 3.87 17.90 2.36
CA ASP A 52 3.50 16.59 1.83
C ASP A 52 3.52 15.53 2.92
N VAL A 53 4.49 15.59 3.82
CA VAL A 53 4.54 14.68 4.97
C VAL A 53 3.45 15.02 5.99
N ARG A 54 3.02 16.29 6.08
CA ARG A 54 1.85 16.68 6.89
C ARG A 54 0.54 16.11 6.36
N LEU A 55 0.42 15.88 5.05
CA LEU A 55 -0.76 15.24 4.47
C LEU A 55 -0.96 13.82 5.03
N LEU A 56 0.14 13.14 5.35
CA LEU A 56 0.12 11.78 5.90
C LEU A 56 -0.12 11.74 7.41
N ASP A 57 -0.14 12.89 8.09
CA ASP A 57 -0.29 12.95 9.54
C ASP A 57 -1.67 12.41 9.99
N PRO A 58 -1.73 11.37 10.83
CA PRO A 58 -2.97 10.83 11.41
C PRO A 58 -3.80 11.87 12.16
N LEU A 59 -3.15 12.92 12.69
CA LEU A 59 -3.81 13.97 13.46
C LEU A 59 -4.63 14.94 12.59
N PHE A 60 -4.44 14.91 11.27
CA PHE A 60 -5.19 15.75 10.33
C PHE A 60 -6.06 14.87 9.42
N VAL A 61 -7.36 15.16 9.39
CA VAL A 61 -8.30 14.55 8.45
C VAL A 61 -8.23 15.33 7.14
N TYR A 62 -7.27 14.97 6.28
CA TYR A 62 -7.21 15.50 4.93
C TYR A 62 -8.08 14.66 3.98
N PRO A 63 -8.73 15.28 2.99
CA PRO A 63 -9.42 14.54 1.94
C PRO A 63 -8.42 13.65 1.17
N SER A 64 -8.95 12.60 0.54
CA SER A 64 -8.16 11.70 -0.30
C SER A 64 -7.41 12.49 -1.37
N ARG A 65 -6.08 12.35 -1.41
CA ARG A 65 -5.22 13.14 -2.31
C ARG A 65 -4.01 12.34 -2.76
N ILE A 66 -3.76 12.44 -4.06
CA ILE A 66 -2.58 11.89 -4.73
C ILE A 66 -1.68 13.09 -5.05
N LEU A 67 -0.43 13.03 -4.63
CA LEU A 67 0.58 14.03 -4.95
C LEU A 67 1.69 13.38 -5.77
N GLN A 68 1.93 13.90 -6.97
CA GLN A 68 3.10 13.55 -7.75
C GLN A 68 4.21 14.55 -7.43
N ARG A 69 5.33 14.06 -6.91
CA ARG A 69 6.59 14.81 -6.73
C ARG A 69 7.63 14.27 -7.70
N LYS A 70 8.78 14.94 -7.74
CA LYS A 70 9.85 14.63 -8.70
C LYS A 70 10.40 13.22 -8.53
N ASN A 71 10.55 12.77 -7.28
CA ASN A 71 11.17 11.47 -6.93
C ASN A 71 10.24 10.58 -6.10
N ALA A 72 8.98 10.99 -5.90
CA ALA A 72 8.05 10.28 -5.04
C ALA A 72 6.59 10.56 -5.41
N ILE A 73 5.73 9.59 -5.19
CA ILE A 73 4.28 9.69 -5.28
C ILE A 73 3.72 9.51 -3.87
N VAL A 74 3.03 10.52 -3.36
CA VAL A 74 2.40 10.46 -2.03
C VAL A 74 0.93 10.16 -2.20
N LEU A 75 0.47 9.10 -1.55
CA LEU A 75 -0.90 8.62 -1.53
C LEU A 75 -1.49 8.81 -0.14
N ASN A 76 -2.42 9.75 0.01
CA ASN A 76 -3.26 9.85 1.21
C ASN A 76 -4.68 9.42 0.85
N MET A 77 -5.04 8.18 1.19
CA MET A 77 -6.41 7.68 1.06
C MET A 77 -6.94 7.30 2.45
N GLU A 78 -8.26 7.23 2.60
CA GLU A 78 -8.93 6.94 3.89
C GLU A 78 -8.35 5.71 4.62
N GLN A 79 -8.07 4.66 3.87
CA GLN A 79 -7.65 3.36 4.41
C GLN A 79 -6.13 3.16 4.38
N ILE A 80 -5.47 3.67 3.34
CA ILE A 80 -4.05 3.44 3.09
C ILE A 80 -3.37 4.79 2.87
N ARG A 81 -2.27 4.99 3.58
CA ARG A 81 -1.38 6.15 3.40
C ARG A 81 0.00 5.62 3.05
N CYS A 82 0.53 6.02 1.91
CA CYS A 82 1.84 5.56 1.48
C CYS A 82 2.61 6.59 0.67
N ILE A 83 3.91 6.39 0.61
CA ILE A 83 4.86 7.11 -0.22
C ILE A 83 5.51 6.07 -1.12
N ILE A 84 5.44 6.26 -2.43
CA ILE A 84 6.05 5.39 -3.42
C ILE A 84 7.21 6.16 -4.04
N THR A 85 8.38 5.57 -4.08
CA THR A 85 9.56 6.12 -4.78
C THR A 85 9.90 5.22 -5.97
N ALA A 86 10.98 5.53 -6.68
CA ALA A 86 11.43 4.75 -7.84
C ALA A 86 11.84 3.31 -7.48
N ASP A 87 12.31 3.06 -6.25
CA ASP A 87 12.86 1.76 -5.86
C ASP A 87 12.25 1.20 -4.57
N GLU A 88 11.56 2.03 -3.78
CA GLU A 88 11.02 1.63 -2.48
C GLU A 88 9.62 2.23 -2.21
N VAL A 89 8.82 1.53 -1.41
CA VAL A 89 7.47 1.94 -0.98
C VAL A 89 7.40 1.99 0.54
N PHE A 90 6.85 3.07 1.07
CA PHE A 90 6.61 3.28 2.50
C PHE A 90 5.11 3.34 2.79
N LEU A 91 4.59 2.42 3.60
CA LEU A 91 3.20 2.45 4.08
C LEU A 91 3.17 2.89 5.54
N LEU A 92 2.32 3.87 5.85
CA LEU A 92 2.16 4.36 7.21
C LEU A 92 1.22 3.48 8.03
N ASN A 93 1.52 3.33 9.32
CA ASN A 93 0.69 2.63 10.30
C ASN A 93 0.55 1.13 10.00
N PRO A 94 1.64 0.36 10.19
CA PRO A 94 1.71 -1.08 9.90
C PRO A 94 0.71 -1.95 10.68
N LEU A 95 0.16 -1.42 11.77
CA LEU A 95 -0.69 -2.18 12.70
C LEU A 95 -2.12 -2.38 12.18
N LYS A 96 -2.50 -1.75 11.06
CA LYS A 96 -3.80 -1.93 10.45
C LYS A 96 -3.81 -3.18 9.57
N SER A 97 -4.82 -4.04 9.74
CA SER A 97 -5.03 -5.23 8.90
C SER A 97 -5.04 -4.91 7.40
N ASP A 98 -5.62 -3.77 7.03
CA ASP A 98 -5.73 -3.30 5.66
C ASP A 98 -4.36 -3.00 5.04
N VAL A 99 -3.43 -2.47 5.85
CA VAL A 99 -2.05 -2.19 5.44
C VAL A 99 -1.27 -3.48 5.28
N VAL A 100 -1.44 -4.42 6.21
CA VAL A 100 -0.81 -5.76 6.13
C VAL A 100 -1.23 -6.49 4.85
N GLN A 101 -2.51 -6.46 4.50
CA GLN A 101 -2.99 -7.05 3.25
C GLN A 101 -2.41 -6.37 2.01
N CYS A 102 -2.28 -5.04 2.04
CA CYS A 102 -1.67 -4.28 0.96
C CYS A 102 -0.17 -4.62 0.80
N VAL A 103 0.57 -4.74 1.91
CA VAL A 103 2.00 -5.12 1.92
C VAL A 103 2.22 -6.48 1.30
N GLU A 104 1.42 -7.48 1.69
CA GLU A 104 1.51 -8.83 1.11
C GLU A 104 1.23 -8.83 -0.40
N GLU A 105 0.24 -8.07 -0.86
CA GLU A 105 -0.07 -7.98 -2.28
C GLU A 105 0.99 -7.22 -3.07
N LEU A 106 1.55 -6.15 -2.49
CA LEU A 106 2.68 -5.41 -3.05
C LEU A 106 3.88 -6.34 -3.19
N ARG A 107 4.31 -7.00 -2.12
CA ARG A 107 5.41 -7.97 -2.15
C ARG A 107 5.19 -9.03 -3.22
N ARG A 108 4.02 -9.66 -3.24
CA ARG A 108 3.71 -10.73 -4.19
C ARG A 108 3.84 -10.26 -5.64
N ARG A 109 3.32 -9.08 -5.98
CA ARG A 109 3.29 -8.56 -7.35
C ARG A 109 4.59 -7.91 -7.79
N LEU A 110 5.32 -7.28 -6.87
CA LEU A 110 6.63 -6.70 -7.13
C LEU A 110 7.67 -7.81 -7.36
N THR A 111 7.64 -8.91 -6.60
CA THR A 111 8.51 -10.08 -6.84
C THR A 111 8.19 -10.81 -8.15
N THR A 112 6.91 -10.93 -8.54
CA THR A 112 6.54 -11.57 -9.82
C THR A 112 7.09 -10.81 -11.04
N ALA A 113 7.34 -9.50 -10.95
CA ALA A 113 7.91 -8.72 -12.06
C ALA A 113 9.40 -8.99 -12.31
N GLY A 114 10.15 -9.48 -11.30
CA GLY A 114 11.56 -9.84 -11.44
C GLY A 114 11.81 -11.25 -11.99
N ALA A 115 10.76 -12.06 -12.16
CA ALA A 115 10.84 -13.43 -12.63
C ALA A 115 10.14 -13.57 -14.00
N GLY A 116 10.73 -12.99 -15.02
CA GLY A 116 10.54 -13.51 -16.38
C GLY A 116 11.21 -14.89 -16.46
N ASP A 117 10.45 -15.96 -16.23
CA ASP A 117 10.21 -17.00 -17.23
C ASP A 117 9.42 -18.22 -16.66
N PHE A 118 8.47 -18.68 -17.49
CA PHE A 118 8.07 -20.08 -17.66
C PHE A 118 7.17 -20.81 -16.62
N LEU A 119 5.85 -20.77 -16.90
CA LEU A 119 4.84 -21.86 -16.94
C LEU A 119 3.52 -21.69 -16.15
N GLN A 120 2.51 -21.33 -16.94
CA GLN A 120 1.18 -21.93 -17.08
C GLN A 120 0.07 -21.61 -16.03
N PRO A 121 -1.12 -21.20 -16.52
CA PRO A 121 -2.31 -20.96 -15.70
C PRO A 121 -3.20 -22.21 -15.69
N GLU A 122 -3.63 -22.65 -14.52
CA GLU A 122 -4.81 -23.53 -14.39
C GLU A 122 -5.42 -23.35 -13.00
N GLY A 123 -6.72 -23.08 -12.98
CA GLY A 123 -7.55 -23.25 -11.79
C GLY A 123 -7.64 -22.09 -10.78
N ALA A 124 -8.40 -21.03 -11.11
CA ALA A 124 -9.29 -20.33 -10.16
C ALA A 124 -10.09 -19.21 -10.88
N GLU A 125 -10.85 -19.58 -11.91
CA GLU A 125 -11.93 -18.73 -12.44
C GLU A 125 -13.01 -18.58 -11.35
N LEU A 126 -13.16 -17.37 -10.80
CA LEU A 126 -14.47 -16.72 -10.51
C LEU A 126 -14.37 -15.40 -9.73
N ARG A 127 -13.19 -14.97 -9.25
CA ARG A 127 -13.05 -13.72 -8.47
C ARG A 127 -12.50 -12.50 -9.24
N LYS A 128 -12.04 -12.68 -10.49
CA LYS A 128 -11.24 -11.69 -11.26
C LYS A 128 -11.97 -10.96 -12.41
N ARG A 129 -13.30 -11.09 -12.54
CA ARG A 129 -13.99 -10.59 -13.76
C ARG A 129 -14.15 -9.07 -13.88
N ARG A 130 -13.90 -8.27 -12.83
CA ARG A 130 -13.98 -6.80 -12.93
C ARG A 130 -12.63 -6.07 -13.09
N GLY A 131 -11.52 -6.67 -12.65
CA GLY A 131 -10.17 -6.07 -12.81
C GLY A 131 -9.52 -6.32 -14.18
N ARG A 132 -9.96 -7.36 -14.92
CA ARG A 132 -9.32 -7.77 -16.18
C ARG A 132 -9.57 -6.86 -17.39
N LEU A 133 -10.59 -6.00 -17.37
CA LEU A 133 -10.78 -5.08 -18.52
C LEU A 133 -9.66 -4.03 -18.58
N PHE A 134 -9.16 -3.58 -17.42
CA PHE A 134 -7.96 -2.74 -17.38
C PHE A 134 -6.68 -3.57 -17.57
N SER A 135 -6.62 -4.80 -17.02
CA SER A 135 -5.40 -5.61 -17.12
C SER A 135 -5.09 -6.05 -18.56
N ASN A 136 -6.09 -6.36 -19.39
CA ASN A 136 -5.83 -6.83 -20.76
C ASN A 136 -5.39 -5.72 -21.73
N ILE A 137 -5.61 -4.44 -21.42
CA ILE A 137 -5.08 -3.31 -22.21
C ILE A 137 -3.59 -3.08 -21.88
N PHE A 138 -3.20 -3.39 -20.63
CA PHE A 138 -1.83 -3.27 -20.13
C PHE A 138 -1.08 -4.61 -20.09
N ASP A 139 -1.61 -5.72 -20.60
CA ASP A 139 -0.94 -7.04 -20.58
C ASP A 139 0.24 -7.13 -21.59
N ASN A 140 0.57 -6.01 -22.24
CA ASN A 140 1.80 -5.78 -22.98
C ASN A 140 2.84 -4.96 -22.17
N SER A 141 2.60 -4.70 -20.89
CA SER A 141 3.43 -3.81 -20.05
C SER A 141 4.21 -4.59 -18.99
N THR A 142 5.05 -5.52 -19.43
CA THR A 142 6.15 -6.04 -18.60
C THR A 142 7.15 -4.92 -18.20
N ASP A 143 7.04 -3.72 -18.78
CA ASP A 143 7.96 -2.58 -18.59
C ASP A 143 7.31 -1.35 -17.92
N LEU A 144 6.36 -1.53 -16.99
CA LEU A 144 5.98 -0.41 -16.11
C LEU A 144 7.10 -0.21 -15.07
N PRO A 145 7.64 1.00 -14.89
CA PRO A 145 8.63 1.24 -13.86
C PRO A 145 8.00 1.02 -12.48
N PHE A 146 8.84 0.64 -11.52
CA PHE A 146 8.44 0.13 -10.21
C PHE A 146 7.41 1.01 -9.51
N GLU A 147 7.56 2.33 -9.59
CA GLU A 147 6.67 3.30 -8.97
C GLU A 147 5.23 3.20 -9.48
N PHE A 148 5.01 2.96 -10.78
CA PHE A 148 3.66 2.83 -11.33
C PHE A 148 3.07 1.46 -11.03
N LYS A 149 3.92 0.42 -10.94
CA LYS A 149 3.46 -0.90 -10.53
C LYS A 149 3.02 -0.91 -9.07
N ALA A 150 3.84 -0.37 -8.18
CA ALA A 150 3.48 -0.19 -6.77
C ALA A 150 2.20 0.64 -6.63
N PHE A 151 2.07 1.70 -7.42
CA PHE A 151 0.88 2.56 -7.42
C PHE A 151 -0.39 1.82 -7.86
N GLU A 152 -0.32 1.02 -8.93
CA GLU A 152 -1.43 0.19 -9.40
C GLU A 152 -1.92 -0.74 -8.28
N VAL A 153 -1.00 -1.45 -7.64
CA VAL A 153 -1.32 -2.40 -6.58
C VAL A 153 -1.90 -1.70 -5.35
N ALA A 154 -1.33 -0.56 -4.97
CA ALA A 154 -1.85 0.24 -3.86
C ALA A 154 -3.29 0.72 -4.13
N LEU A 155 -3.59 1.17 -5.35
CA LEU A 155 -4.94 1.59 -5.73
C LEU A 155 -5.93 0.43 -5.75
N GLU A 156 -5.53 -0.73 -6.27
CA GLU A 156 -6.39 -1.91 -6.27
C GLU A 156 -6.73 -2.35 -4.85
N ALA A 157 -5.77 -2.29 -3.93
CA ALA A 157 -6.00 -2.56 -2.52
C ALA A 157 -7.00 -1.58 -1.91
N VAL A 158 -6.85 -0.26 -2.14
CA VAL A 158 -7.79 0.76 -1.68
C VAL A 158 -9.20 0.52 -2.24
N CYS A 159 -9.33 0.28 -3.53
CA CYS A 159 -10.62 -0.01 -4.15
C CYS A 159 -11.29 -1.27 -3.56
N THR A 160 -10.51 -2.33 -3.35
CA THR A 160 -11.00 -3.59 -2.76
C THR A 160 -11.50 -3.37 -1.32
N LEU A 161 -10.78 -2.56 -0.55
CA LEU A 161 -11.13 -2.20 0.82
C LEU A 161 -12.40 -1.33 0.86
N LEU A 162 -12.48 -0.28 0.04
CA LEU A 162 -13.70 0.54 -0.11
C LEU A 162 -14.91 -0.32 -0.49
N ASP A 163 -14.80 -1.20 -1.48
CA ASP A 163 -15.89 -2.12 -1.87
C ASP A 163 -16.31 -3.06 -0.73
N SER A 164 -15.36 -3.49 0.10
CA SER A 164 -15.62 -4.29 1.30
C SER A 164 -16.43 -3.50 2.34
N GLN A 165 -16.07 -2.24 2.56
CA GLN A 165 -16.77 -1.35 3.50
C GLN A 165 -18.19 -1.04 3.01
N VAL A 166 -18.37 -0.72 1.73
CA VAL A 166 -19.70 -0.47 1.14
C VAL A 166 -20.62 -1.68 1.34
N ARG A 167 -20.15 -2.90 1.07
CA ARG A 167 -20.93 -4.13 1.27
C ARG A 167 -21.32 -4.37 2.73
N LYS A 168 -20.47 -3.98 3.70
CA LYS A 168 -20.79 -4.06 5.14
C LYS A 168 -21.89 -3.07 5.48
N THR A 169 -21.75 -1.81 5.07
CA THR A 169 -22.72 -0.75 5.35
C THR A 169 -24.09 -1.05 4.74
N THR A 170 -24.16 -1.54 3.49
CA THR A 170 -25.43 -1.92 2.85
C THR A 170 -26.15 -3.06 3.57
N ARG A 171 -25.42 -3.96 4.25
CA ARG A 171 -26.00 -5.07 5.02
C ARG A 171 -26.69 -4.61 6.32
N TYR A 172 -26.15 -3.59 6.99
CA TYR A 172 -26.77 -3.03 8.19
C TYR A 172 -28.03 -2.23 7.87
N GLN A 173 -28.10 -1.60 6.68
CA GLN A 173 -29.32 -0.91 6.25
C GLN A 173 -30.49 -1.89 6.00
N PHE A 174 -30.21 -3.10 5.53
CA PHE A 174 -31.23 -4.13 5.31
C PHE A 174 -31.71 -4.82 6.60
N LEU A 175 -30.86 -4.93 7.63
CA LEU A 175 -31.23 -5.52 8.92
C LEU A 175 -32.00 -4.57 9.85
N LEU A 176 -31.95 -3.25 9.61
CA LEU A 176 -32.70 -2.24 10.37
C LEU A 176 -34.09 -1.93 9.79
N PHE A 177 -34.41 -2.47 8.62
CA PHE A 177 -35.70 -2.29 7.93
C PHE A 177 -36.50 -3.60 7.76
N SER A 178 -36.12 -4.67 8.47
CA SER A 178 -36.84 -5.94 8.49
C SER A 178 -37.23 -6.33 9.91
#